data_AF-A0A9X8IXL3-F1
#
_entry.id   AF-A0A9X8IXL3-F1
#
_cell.length_a   1.000
_cell.length_b   1.000
_cell.length_c   1.000
_cell.angle_alpha   90.00
_cell.angle_beta   90.00
_cell.angle_gamma   90.00
#
_symmetry.space_group_name_H-M   'P 1'
#
loop_
_entity.id
_entity.type
_entity.pdbx_description
1 polymer ?
#
loop_
_entity_poly.entity_id
_entity_poly.type
_entity_poly.pdbx_seq_one_letter_code
_entity_poly.pdbx_strand_id
1 'polypeptide(L)'
;MTVSERLQSRLSKVPGVTSTDIDAWLAEALVESDFTEEDNANAVFYLALTFAYEAIAADSARFFKYTDGEEAVDKSMIFTNYQRLAADARKQYRKYRRGKGASQTFAKRADWR
;
A
#
# COMPACT_ATOMS: atom_id res chain seq x y z
N MET A 1 -7.45 6.72 16.60
CA MET A 1 -6.68 7.01 15.38
C MET A 1 -7.41 6.33 14.23
N THR A 2 -7.99 7.10 13.33
CA THR A 2 -8.78 6.62 12.20
C THR A 2 -7.88 6.03 11.10
N VAL A 3 -8.45 5.31 10.14
CA VAL A 3 -7.68 4.78 9.01
C VAL A 3 -7.11 5.92 8.15
N SER A 4 -7.89 7.00 7.96
CA SER A 4 -7.47 8.20 7.22
C SER A 4 -6.26 8.89 7.87
N GLU A 5 -6.29 9.14 9.19
CA GLU A 5 -5.14 9.70 9.93
C GLU A 5 -3.88 8.84 9.79
N ARG A 6 -4.06 7.51 9.74
CA ARG A 6 -2.95 6.56 9.55
C ARG A 6 -2.37 6.62 8.15
N LEU A 7 -3.21 6.75 7.13
CA LEU A 7 -2.77 6.93 5.75
C LEU A 7 -2.02 8.25 5.60
N GLN A 8 -2.58 9.35 6.13
CA GLN A 8 -1.96 10.67 6.09
C GLN A 8 -0.59 10.68 6.77
N SER A 9 -0.46 10.07 7.95
CA SER A 9 0.83 9.94 8.63
C SER A 9 1.84 9.14 7.78
N ARG A 10 1.42 8.03 7.17
CA ARG A 10 2.28 7.16 6.36
C ARG A 10 2.75 7.82 5.06
N LEU A 11 1.88 8.60 4.42
CA LEU A 11 2.12 9.23 3.13
C LEU A 11 2.58 10.69 3.23
N SER A 12 2.73 11.23 4.43
CA SER A 12 3.16 12.62 4.70
C SER A 12 4.44 13.06 4.01
N LYS A 13 5.34 12.12 3.71
CA LYS A 13 6.63 12.39 3.05
C LYS A 13 6.60 12.12 1.54
N VAL A 14 5.47 11.70 0.98
CA VAL A 14 5.34 11.43 -0.45
C VAL A 14 4.95 12.74 -1.15
N PRO A 15 5.79 13.26 -2.06
CA PRO A 15 5.47 14.48 -2.79
C PRO A 15 4.28 14.25 -3.72
N GLY A 16 3.39 15.24 -3.81
CA GLY A 16 2.24 15.23 -4.74
C GLY A 16 0.99 14.53 -4.23
N VAL A 17 1.03 13.89 -3.05
CA VAL A 17 -0.18 13.29 -2.44
C VAL A 17 -0.99 14.36 -1.72
N THR A 18 -2.24 14.52 -2.13
CA THR A 18 -3.19 15.44 -1.49
C THR A 18 -4.14 14.69 -0.55
N SER A 19 -4.84 15.43 0.33
CA SER A 19 -5.88 14.82 1.18
C SER A 19 -7.03 14.23 0.37
N THR A 20 -7.35 14.85 -0.78
CA THR A 20 -8.38 14.33 -1.70
C THR A 20 -8.00 12.99 -2.30
N ASP A 21 -6.71 12.75 -2.57
CA ASP A 21 -6.25 11.44 -3.08
C ASP A 21 -6.39 10.37 -2.00
N ILE A 22 -6.06 10.72 -0.75
CA ILE A 22 -6.19 9.82 0.40
C ILE A 22 -7.66 9.42 0.61
N ASP A 23 -8.58 10.39 0.53
CA ASP A 23 -10.01 10.14 0.67
C ASP A 23 -10.54 9.26 -0.48
N ALA A 24 -10.05 9.48 -1.70
CA ALA A 24 -10.42 8.66 -2.87
C ALA A 24 -9.96 7.21 -2.71
N TRP A 25 -8.69 6.97 -2.33
CA TRP A 25 -8.17 5.61 -2.11
C TRP A 25 -8.84 4.89 -0.95
N LEU A 26 -9.22 5.64 0.10
CA LEU A 26 -9.96 5.10 1.23
C LEU A 26 -11.39 4.71 0.82
N ALA A 27 -12.09 5.55 0.07
CA ALA A 27 -13.42 5.24 -0.45
C ALA A 27 -13.39 4.01 -1.36
N GLU A 28 -12.41 3.92 -2.27
CA GLU A 28 -12.23 2.75 -3.13
C GLU A 28 -11.94 1.48 -2.32
N ALA A 29 -11.12 1.58 -1.26
CA ALA A 29 -10.82 0.44 -0.39
C ALA A 29 -12.02 -0.04 0.42
N LEU A 30 -12.88 0.87 0.90
CA LEU A 30 -14.12 0.49 1.57
C LEU A 30 -15.06 -0.27 0.62
N VAL A 31 -15.14 0.17 -0.64
CA VAL A 31 -15.98 -0.48 -1.66
C VAL A 31 -15.40 -1.83 -2.10
N GLU A 32 -14.10 -1.95 -2.40
CA GLU A 32 -13.52 -3.23 -2.87
C GLU A 32 -13.37 -4.26 -1.75
N SER A 33 -13.20 -3.82 -0.50
CA SER A 33 -12.99 -4.76 0.60
C SER A 33 -14.26 -5.35 1.21
N ASP A 34 -15.41 -4.74 0.96
CA ASP A 34 -16.69 -5.00 1.66
C ASP A 34 -16.56 -4.91 3.20
N PHE A 35 -15.54 -4.22 3.72
CA PHE A 35 -15.33 -4.03 5.15
C PHE A 35 -15.56 -2.58 5.56
N THR A 36 -16.16 -2.38 6.73
CA THR A 36 -16.14 -1.09 7.41
C THR A 36 -14.85 -0.94 8.24
N GLU A 37 -14.54 0.29 8.67
CA GLU A 37 -13.43 0.52 9.61
C GLU A 37 -13.64 -0.23 10.93
N GLU A 38 -14.90 -0.43 11.34
CA GLU A 38 -15.27 -1.15 12.56
C GLU A 38 -15.01 -2.66 12.43
N ASP A 39 -15.27 -3.23 11.25
CA ASP A 39 -15.06 -4.66 10.99
C ASP A 39 -13.57 -5.01 10.95
N ASN A 40 -12.79 -4.24 10.18
CA ASN A 40 -11.38 -4.53 9.95
C ASN A 40 -10.60 -3.32 9.44
N ALA A 41 -10.40 -2.31 10.30
CA ALA A 41 -9.57 -1.14 10.02
C ALA A 41 -8.19 -1.47 9.41
N ASN A 42 -7.59 -2.60 9.77
CA ASN A 42 -6.30 -3.00 9.20
C ASN A 42 -6.42 -3.48 7.75
N ALA A 43 -7.44 -4.27 7.42
CA ALA A 43 -7.68 -4.68 6.04
C ALA A 43 -7.93 -3.46 5.15
N VAL A 44 -8.84 -2.56 5.56
CA VAL A 44 -9.16 -1.32 4.84
C VAL A 44 -7.89 -0.49 4.61
N PHE A 45 -7.08 -0.29 5.66
CA PHE A 45 -5.83 0.45 5.55
C PHE A 45 -4.83 -0.15 4.56
N TYR A 46 -4.59 -1.46 4.61
CA TYR A 46 -3.61 -2.09 3.72
C TYR A 46 -4.10 -2.14 2.27
N LEU A 47 -5.41 -2.19 2.04
CA LEU A 47 -5.97 -2.09 0.70
C LEU A 47 -5.82 -0.67 0.15
N ALA A 48 -6.20 0.35 0.93
CA ALA A 48 -6.01 1.76 0.55
C ALA A 48 -4.54 2.10 0.28
N LEU A 49 -3.60 1.56 1.08
CA LEU A 49 -2.16 1.70 0.81
C LEU A 49 -1.74 1.06 -0.52
N THR A 50 -2.39 -0.03 -0.92
CA THR A 50 -2.08 -0.67 -2.20
C THR A 50 -2.42 0.27 -3.34
N PHE A 51 -3.63 0.84 -3.34
CA PHE A 51 -4.05 1.80 -4.37
C PHE A 51 -3.17 3.05 -4.39
N ALA A 52 -2.82 3.58 -3.22
CA ALA A 52 -1.90 4.71 -3.11
C ALA A 52 -0.55 4.42 -3.80
N TYR A 53 0.07 3.28 -3.48
CA TYR A 53 1.36 2.93 -4.06
C TYR A 53 1.28 2.61 -5.56
N GLU A 54 0.20 2.01 -6.03
CA GLU A 54 -0.04 1.78 -7.47
C GLU A 54 -0.22 3.10 -8.23
N ALA A 55 -0.98 4.06 -7.67
CA ALA A 55 -1.16 5.38 -8.25
C ALA A 55 0.16 6.17 -8.31
N ILE A 56 0.93 6.17 -7.21
CA ILE A 56 2.24 6.83 -7.15
C ILE A 56 3.22 6.18 -8.15
N ALA A 57 3.22 4.84 -8.24
CA ALA A 57 4.02 4.13 -9.22
C ALA A 57 3.63 4.55 -10.64
N ALA A 58 2.33 4.52 -10.98
CA ALA A 58 1.84 4.90 -12.29
C ALA A 58 2.21 6.33 -12.67
N ASP A 59 2.15 7.27 -11.72
CA ASP A 59 2.57 8.65 -11.96
C ASP A 59 4.09 8.76 -12.17
N SER A 60 4.89 8.09 -11.34
CA SER A 60 6.36 8.04 -11.52
C SER A 60 6.78 7.41 -12.87
N ALA A 61 5.97 6.50 -13.41
CA ALA A 61 6.21 5.89 -14.72
C ALA A 61 5.90 6.83 -15.88
N ARG A 62 5.05 7.86 -15.71
CA ARG A 62 4.72 8.84 -16.76
C ARG A 62 5.85 9.81 -17.05
N PHE A 63 6.73 10.09 -16.08
CA PHE A 63 7.85 11.03 -16.22
C PHE A 63 9.16 10.38 -16.72
N PHE A 64 9.08 9.30 -17.49
CA PHE A 64 10.17 8.32 -17.58
C PHE A 64 11.46 8.76 -18.31
N LYS A 65 11.48 9.82 -19.12
CA LYS A 65 12.74 10.32 -19.69
C LYS A 65 12.67 11.81 -19.99
N TYR A 66 13.39 12.61 -19.21
CA TYR A 66 13.85 13.92 -19.63
C TYR A 66 15.38 13.83 -19.72
N THR A 67 15.90 13.94 -20.94
CA THR A 67 17.33 14.08 -21.21
C THR A 67 17.57 15.50 -21.66
N ASP A 68 18.23 16.29 -20.83
CA ASP A 68 18.74 17.60 -21.22
C ASP A 68 20.26 17.56 -21.09
N GLY A 69 20.94 17.60 -22.24
CA GLY A 69 22.39 17.72 -22.37
C GLY A 69 23.23 16.73 -21.56
N GLU A 70 23.49 17.07 -20.29
CA GLU A 70 24.43 16.39 -19.38
C GLU A 70 23.77 15.72 -18.15
N GLU A 71 22.50 15.99 -17.84
CA GLU A 71 21.82 15.36 -16.69
C GLU A 71 20.76 14.35 -17.14
N ALA A 72 20.95 13.10 -16.71
CA ALA A 72 19.96 12.03 -16.84
C ALA A 72 19.45 11.65 -15.44
N VAL A 73 18.16 11.90 -15.17
CA VAL A 73 17.51 11.47 -13.92
C VAL A 73 16.82 10.14 -14.16
N ASP A 74 17.46 9.03 -13.75
CA ASP A 74 16.86 7.69 -13.81
C ASP A 74 15.93 7.45 -12.61
N LYS A 75 14.61 7.51 -12.86
CA LYS A 75 13.56 7.23 -11.86
C LYS A 75 12.98 5.81 -11.95
N SER A 76 13.56 4.91 -12.75
CA SER A 76 13.10 3.51 -12.90
C SER A 76 13.07 2.74 -11.58
N MET A 77 13.99 3.06 -10.68
CA MET A 77 14.07 2.50 -9.34
C MET A 77 12.88 2.92 -8.46
N ILE A 78 12.33 4.13 -8.66
CA ILE A 78 11.19 4.64 -7.88
C ILE A 78 9.93 3.84 -8.21
N PHE A 79 9.63 3.66 -9.50
CA PHE A 79 8.51 2.83 -9.95
C PHE A 79 8.57 1.42 -9.36
N THR A 80 9.73 0.78 -9.52
CA THR A 80 9.95 -0.60 -9.06
C THR A 80 9.79 -0.72 -7.54
N ASN A 81 10.25 0.27 -6.78
CA ASN A 81 10.13 0.28 -5.32
C ASN A 81 8.67 0.45 -4.87
N TYR A 82 7.91 1.36 -5.47
CA TYR A 82 6.49 1.52 -5.13
C TYR A 82 5.65 0.31 -5.53
N GLN A 83 5.93 -0.33 -6.66
CA GLN A 83 5.29 -1.59 -7.04
C GLN A 83 5.55 -2.72 -6.03
N ARG A 84 6.77 -2.81 -5.50
CA ARG A 84 7.10 -3.78 -4.43
C ARG A 84 6.31 -3.47 -3.14
N LEU A 85 6.24 -2.20 -2.75
CA LEU A 85 5.46 -1.77 -1.59
C LEU A 85 3.97 -2.06 -1.75
N ALA A 86 3.39 -1.83 -2.94
CA ALA A 86 2.02 -2.19 -3.28
C ALA A 86 1.76 -3.69 -3.12
N ALA A 87 2.65 -4.53 -3.69
CA ALA A 87 2.54 -5.98 -3.58
C ALA A 87 2.58 -6.47 -2.12
N ASP A 88 3.45 -5.86 -1.30
CA ASP A 88 3.54 -6.19 0.12
C ASP A 88 2.33 -5.71 0.93
N ALA A 89 1.79 -4.52 0.63
CA ALA A 89 0.54 -4.05 1.21
C ALA A 89 -0.63 -4.99 0.87
N ARG A 90 -0.75 -5.44 -0.39
CA ARG A 90 -1.77 -6.41 -0.82
C ARG A 90 -1.60 -7.77 -0.14
N LYS A 91 -0.37 -8.21 0.13
CA LYS A 91 -0.12 -9.42 0.95
C LYS A 91 -0.65 -9.24 2.37
N GLN A 92 -0.43 -8.09 3.00
CA GLN A 92 -0.94 -7.82 4.34
C GLN A 92 -2.47 -7.74 4.34
N TYR A 93 -3.09 -7.03 3.39
CA TYR A 93 -4.54 -7.02 3.22
C TYR A 93 -5.13 -8.44 3.19
N ARG A 94 -4.56 -9.35 2.38
CA ARG A 94 -5.02 -10.75 2.33
C ARG A 94 -4.91 -11.49 3.67
N LYS A 95 -3.90 -11.18 4.48
CA LYS A 95 -3.75 -11.78 5.83
C LYS A 95 -4.84 -11.27 6.78
N TYR A 96 -5.09 -9.97 6.79
CA TYR A 96 -6.12 -9.37 7.64
C TYR A 96 -7.53 -9.76 7.20
N ARG A 97 -7.79 -9.89 5.89
CA ARG A 97 -9.07 -10.39 5.36
C ARG A 97 -9.37 -11.84 5.78
N ARG A 98 -8.34 -12.69 5.88
CA ARG A 98 -8.49 -14.10 6.29
C ARG A 98 -8.61 -14.30 7.81
N GLY A 99 -8.73 -13.21 8.58
CA GLY A 99 -9.17 -13.26 9.98
C GLY A 99 -8.07 -13.17 11.04
N LYS A 100 -6.77 -13.25 10.71
CA LYS A 100 -5.68 -12.95 11.67
C LYS A 100 -4.42 -12.46 10.96
N GLY A 101 -4.10 -11.17 11.14
CA GLY A 101 -2.79 -10.58 10.81
C GLY A 101 -1.60 -11.23 11.53
N ALA A 102 -1.86 -12.16 12.46
CA ALA A 102 -0.89 -13.03 13.09
C ALA A 102 -1.35 -14.50 12.97
N SER A 103 -1.00 -15.15 11.86
CA SER A 103 -0.90 -16.61 11.85
C SER A 103 0.42 -16.94 12.54
N GLN A 104 0.39 -17.26 13.84
CA GLN A 104 1.49 -17.99 14.44
C GLN A 104 1.53 -19.36 13.78
N THR A 105 2.44 -19.54 12.83
CA THR A 105 2.81 -20.86 12.32
C THR A 105 3.57 -21.54 13.45
N PHE A 106 2.87 -22.28 14.32
CA PHE A 106 3.56 -23.23 15.19
C PHE A 106 4.23 -24.25 14.27
N ALA A 107 5.57 -24.27 14.26
CA ALA A 107 6.30 -25.34 13.62
C ALA A 107 5.83 -26.66 14.24
N LYS A 108 5.38 -27.59 13.40
CA LYS A 108 5.00 -28.94 13.82
C LYS A 108 6.21 -29.52 14.56
N ARG A 109 6.08 -29.89 15.85
CA ARG A 109 7.18 -30.51 16.60
C ARG A 109 7.70 -31.70 15.79
N ALA A 110 9.03 -31.79 15.65
CA ALA A 110 9.70 -32.82 14.85
C ALA A 110 9.69 -34.21 15.50
N ASP A 111 9.09 -34.33 16.68
CA ASP A 111 9.13 -35.56 17.47
C ASP A 111 7.86 -36.36 17.22
N TRP A 112 7.96 -37.32 16.30
CA TRP A 112 6.98 -38.39 16.09
C TRP A 112 7.11 -39.46 17.19
N ARG A 113 6.74 -39.12 18.42
CA ARG A 113 6.51 -40.13 19.48
C ARG A 113 5.04 -40.19 19.85
#